data_AF-A0A7S0LDZ3-F1
#
_entry.id   AF-A0A7S0LDZ3-F1
#
_cell.length_a   1.000
_cell.length_b   1.000
_cell.length_c   1.000
_cell.angle_alpha   90.00
_cell.angle_beta   90.00
_cell.angle_gamma   90.00
#
_symmetry.space_group_name_H-M   'P 1'
#
loop_
_entity.id
_entity.type
_entity.pdbx_description
1 polymer ?
#
loop_
_entity_poly.entity_id
_entity_poly.type
_entity_poly.pdbx_seq_one_letter_code
_entity_poly.pdbx_strand_id
1 'polypeptide(L)'
;MVLFTIFLMYPNVSSTVLGMFVCKDVQGTPYLLNDFEQECYTDEWYSYLGPAIFMTILYPFGIPFVFTVLLFHYRKRLAEPGTRIQLGFLYEAYTNEMWYFEVVDMMNKLVLTSL
;
A
#
# COMPACT_ATOMS: atom_id res chain seq x y z
N MET A 1 -16.54 4.72 7.42
CA MET A 1 -16.83 4.64 5.97
C MET A 1 -15.60 5.02 5.15
N VAL A 2 -15.11 6.27 5.21
CA VAL A 2 -13.93 6.71 4.41
C VAL A 2 -12.67 5.87 4.63
N LEU A 3 -12.27 5.60 5.89
CA LEU A 3 -11.09 4.79 6.20
C LEU A 3 -11.17 3.36 5.63
N PHE A 4 -12.36 2.77 5.68
CA PHE A 4 -12.62 1.45 5.11
C PHE A 4 -12.49 1.44 3.59
N THR A 5 -13.01 2.47 2.92
CA THR A 5 -12.86 2.62 1.46
C THR A 5 -11.39 2.77 1.06
N ILE A 6 -10.61 3.57 1.79
CA ILE A 6 -9.17 3.74 1.56
C ILE A 6 -8.45 2.39 1.73
N PHE A 7 -8.78 1.63 2.77
CA PHE A 7 -8.22 0.30 3.00
C PHE A 7 -8.50 -0.66 1.84
N LEU A 8 -9.71 -0.66 1.28
CA LEU A 8 -10.05 -1.52 0.13
C LEU A 8 -9.33 -1.12 -1.16
N MET A 9 -9.09 0.17 -1.37
CA MET A 9 -8.37 0.66 -2.56
C MET A 9 -6.85 0.49 -2.46
N TYR A 10 -6.30 0.48 -1.23
CA TYR A 10 -4.87 0.38 -0.95
C TYR A 10 -4.13 -0.68 -1.79
N PRO A 11 -4.52 -1.98 -1.83
CA PRO A 11 -3.75 -3.00 -2.52
C PRO A 11 -3.71 -2.76 -4.03
N ASN A 12 -4.84 -2.39 -4.65
CA ASN A 12 -4.92 -2.12 -6.08
C ASN A 12 -4.05 -0.91 -6.46
N VAL A 13 -4.21 0.22 -5.78
CA VAL A 13 -3.47 1.46 -6.10
C VAL A 13 -1.98 1.26 -5.85
N SER A 14 -1.60 0.64 -4.73
CA SER A 14 -0.20 0.42 -4.39
C SER A 14 0.47 -0.55 -5.36
N SER A 15 -0.22 -1.62 -5.80
CA SER A 15 0.28 -2.54 -6.81
C SER A 15 0.51 -1.87 -8.16
N THR A 16 -0.42 -1.02 -8.62
CA THR A 16 -0.26 -0.28 -9.89
C THR A 16 0.93 0.66 -9.84
N VAL A 17 1.09 1.41 -8.74
CA VAL A 17 2.19 2.37 -8.57
C VAL A 17 3.54 1.64 -8.50
N LEU A 18 3.62 0.55 -7.73
CA LEU A 18 4.84 -0.26 -7.63
C LEU A 18 5.20 -0.94 -8.96
N GLY A 19 4.20 -1.29 -9.77
CA GLY A 19 4.39 -1.85 -11.10
C GLY A 19 5.19 -0.95 -12.05
N MET A 20 5.22 0.37 -11.83
CA MET A 20 6.05 1.31 -12.61
C MET A 20 7.56 1.05 -12.47
N PHE A 21 7.97 0.36 -11.40
CA PHE A 21 9.36 0.03 -11.11
C PHE A 21 9.74 -1.40 -11.51
N VAL A 22 8.80 -2.19 -12.05
CA VAL A 22 9.02 -3.59 -12.43
C VAL A 22 9.31 -3.66 -13.93
N CYS A 23 10.57 -3.93 -14.27
CA CYS A 23 11.04 -4.09 -15.64
C CYS A 23 11.38 -5.55 -15.94
N LYS A 24 11.11 -5.98 -17.17
CA LYS A 24 11.44 -7.31 -17.68
C LYS A 24 12.30 -7.21 -18.92
N ASP A 25 13.42 -7.93 -18.93
CA ASP A 25 14.28 -8.03 -20.11
C ASP A 25 13.59 -8.85 -21.19
N VAL A 26 13.51 -8.28 -22.39
CA VAL A 26 13.05 -8.95 -23.60
C VAL A 26 14.10 -8.74 -24.68
N GLN A 27 14.88 -9.80 -24.96
CA GLN A 27 15.92 -9.81 -25.99
C GLN A 27 17.00 -8.72 -25.80
N GLY A 28 17.37 -8.41 -24.54
CA GLY A 28 18.41 -7.44 -24.22
C GLY A 28 17.93 -6.00 -24.06
N THR A 29 16.62 -5.76 -24.21
CA THR A 29 15.99 -4.47 -23.91
C THR A 29 15.03 -4.61 -22.73
N PRO A 30 15.17 -3.82 -21.65
CA PRO A 30 14.25 -3.86 -20.52
C PRO A 30 12.97 -3.09 -20.83
N TYR A 31 11.83 -3.77 -20.78
CA TYR A 31 10.50 -3.17 -20.94
C TYR A 31 9.73 -3.16 -19.62
N LEU A 32 8.77 -2.25 -19.49
CA LEU A 32 7.89 -2.22 -18.33
C LEU A 32 6.98 -3.46 -18.33
N LEU A 33 6.89 -4.17 -17.21
CA LEU A 33 6.15 -5.44 -17.15
C LEU A 33 4.64 -5.27 -17.42
N ASN A 34 4.08 -4.15 -16.96
CA ASN A 34 2.66 -3.82 -17.15
C ASN A 34 2.35 -3.27 -18.54
N ASP A 35 3.36 -2.79 -19.27
CA ASP A 35 3.21 -2.22 -20.61
C ASP A 35 4.49 -2.42 -21.43
N PHE A 36 4.48 -3.43 -22.30
CA PHE A 36 5.62 -3.76 -23.16
C PHE A 36 5.85 -2.75 -24.30
N GLU A 37 5.02 -1.71 -24.42
CA GLU A 37 5.28 -0.60 -25.35
C GLU A 37 6.33 0.37 -24.77
N GLN A 38 6.44 0.46 -23.44
CA GLN A 38 7.37 1.37 -22.76
C GLN A 38 8.71 0.70 -22.41
N GLU A 39 9.80 1.24 -22.96
CA GLU A 39 11.16 0.86 -22.56
C GLU A 39 11.57 1.51 -21.23
N CYS A 40 12.13 0.71 -20.32
CA CYS A 40 12.66 1.17 -19.05
C CYS A 40 13.98 1.93 -19.23
N TYR A 41 14.25 2.87 -18.32
CA TYR A 41 15.49 3.69 -18.29
C TYR A 41 15.68 4.61 -19.50
N THR A 42 14.60 4.91 -20.22
CA THR A 42 14.55 5.94 -21.26
C THR A 42 14.19 7.31 -20.66
N ASP A 43 14.43 8.40 -21.40
CA ASP A 43 14.08 9.76 -20.96
C ASP A 43 12.57 9.89 -20.65
N GLU A 44 11.73 9.17 -21.38
CA GLU A 44 10.28 9.09 -21.14
C GLU A 44 9.98 8.41 -19.80
N TRP A 45 10.60 7.27 -19.51
CA TRP A 45 10.47 6.60 -18.20
C TRP A 45 10.92 7.50 -17.04
N TYR A 46 12.02 8.25 -17.21
CA TYR A 46 12.50 9.21 -16.20
C TYR A 46 11.52 10.35 -15.95
N SER A 47 10.73 10.76 -16.96
CA SER A 47 9.70 11.79 -16.79
C SER A 47 8.57 11.33 -15.83
N TYR A 48 8.25 10.03 -15.84
CA TYR A 48 7.24 9.42 -14.98
C TYR A 48 7.76 9.05 -13.58
N LEU A 49 9.07 9.02 -13.39
CA LEU A 49 9.70 8.63 -12.13
C LEU A 49 9.30 9.54 -10.96
N GLY A 50 9.24 10.86 -11.18
CA GLY A 50 8.85 11.84 -10.16
C GLY A 50 7.44 11.58 -9.59
N PRO A 51 6.39 11.56 -10.43
CA PRO A 51 5.04 11.18 -10.02
C PRO A 51 4.95 9.79 -9.37
N ALA A 52 5.69 8.80 -9.89
CA ALA A 52 5.69 7.44 -9.34
C ALA A 52 6.25 7.38 -7.91
N ILE A 53 7.35 8.08 -7.62
CA ILE A 53 7.93 8.17 -6.27
C ILE A 53 6.95 8.85 -5.31
N PHE A 54 6.33 9.95 -5.73
CA PHE A 54 5.36 10.66 -4.90
C PHE A 54 4.16 9.77 -4.52
N MET A 55 3.60 9.05 -5.49
CA MET A 55 2.49 8.12 -5.25
C MET A 55 2.90 6.92 -4.39
N THR A 56 4.15 6.46 -4.53
CA THR A 56 4.71 5.37 -3.71
C THR A 56 4.78 5.77 -2.23
N ILE A 57 5.22 6.99 -1.94
CA ILE A 57 5.25 7.52 -0.58
C ILE A 57 3.82 7.65 -0.03
N LEU A 58 2.89 8.16 -0.85
CA LEU A 58 1.53 8.43 -0.40
C LEU A 58 0.72 7.15 -0.09
N TYR A 59 0.81 6.14 -0.95
CA TYR A 59 -0.05 4.95 -0.86
C TYR A 59 0.66 3.77 -0.16
N PRO A 60 1.66 3.09 -0.77
CA PRO A 60 2.39 2.00 -0.14
C PRO A 60 2.88 2.27 1.28
N PHE A 61 3.39 3.48 1.55
CA PHE A 61 3.93 3.84 2.87
C PHE A 61 2.97 4.69 3.71
N GLY A 62 2.34 5.70 3.12
CA GLY A 62 1.53 6.68 3.85
C GLY A 62 0.29 6.05 4.51
N ILE A 63 -0.41 5.14 3.83
CA ILE A 63 -1.62 4.51 4.38
C ILE A 63 -1.28 3.60 5.59
N PRO A 64 -0.35 2.65 5.49
CA PRO A 64 0.09 1.85 6.64
C PRO A 64 0.59 2.71 7.81
N PHE A 65 1.31 3.80 7.52
CA PHE A 65 1.78 4.72 8.54
C PHE A 65 0.62 5.39 9.29
N VAL A 66 -0.35 5.96 8.56
CA VAL A 66 -1.53 6.60 9.16
C VAL A 66 -2.33 5.62 10.01
N PHE A 67 -2.56 4.40 9.52
CA PHE A 67 -3.27 3.35 10.28
C PHE A 67 -2.49 2.93 11.53
N THR A 68 -1.17 2.80 11.45
CA THR A 68 -0.33 2.50 12.61
C THR A 68 -0.43 3.59 13.67
N VAL A 69 -0.34 4.86 13.27
CA VAL A 69 -0.45 6.00 14.19
C VAL A 69 -1.82 6.06 14.85
N LEU A 70 -2.89 5.86 14.08
CA LEU A 70 -4.26 5.81 14.61
C LEU A 70 -4.43 4.67 15.62
N LEU A 71 -4.03 3.45 15.27
CA LEU A 71 -4.14 2.30 16.17
C LEU A 71 -3.27 2.49 17.43
N PHE A 72 -2.07 3.04 17.29
CA PHE A 72 -1.20 3.33 18.43
C PHE A 72 -1.80 4.39 19.37
N HIS A 73 -2.41 5.44 18.82
CA HIS A 73 -3.06 6.48 19.60
C HIS A 73 -4.27 5.94 20.37
N TYR A 74 -5.09 5.11 19.72
CA TYR A 74 -6.31 4.55 20.32
C TYR A 74 -6.11 3.20 21.01
N ARG A 75 -4.88 2.67 21.11
CA ARG A 75 -4.59 1.31 21.64
C ARG A 75 -5.18 1.01 23.03
N LYS A 76 -5.31 2.03 23.88
CA LYS A 76 -5.88 1.88 25.25
C LYS A 76 -7.41 1.97 25.27
N ARG A 77 -8.02 2.37 24.16
CA ARG A 77 -9.47 2.62 23.99
C ARG A 77 -10.07 1.78 22.87
N LEU A 78 -9.38 0.73 22.42
CA LEU A 78 -9.84 -0.15 21.35
C LEU A 78 -11.24 -0.73 21.69
N ALA A 79 -11.49 -1.08 22.94
CA ALA A 79 -12.77 -1.64 23.39
C ALA A 79 -13.94 -0.61 23.43
N GLU A 80 -13.69 0.69 23.23
CA GLU A 80 -14.75 1.69 23.22
C GLU A 80 -15.63 1.55 21.96
N PRO A 81 -16.97 1.62 22.09
CA PRO A 81 -17.87 1.39 20.97
C PRO A 81 -17.67 2.38 19.81
N GLY A 82 -17.28 3.63 20.11
CA GLY A 82 -16.99 4.64 19.08
C GLY A 82 -15.78 4.28 18.22
N THR A 83 -14.69 3.85 18.85
CA THR A 83 -13.46 3.41 18.15
C THR A 83 -13.70 2.11 17.39
N ARG A 84 -14.49 1.17 17.95
CA ARG A 84 -14.85 -0.08 17.28
C ARG A 84 -15.64 0.12 16.00
N ILE A 85 -16.59 1.05 15.95
CA ILE A 85 -17.37 1.32 14.72
C ILE A 85 -16.47 1.86 13.60
N GLN A 86 -15.45 2.66 13.93
CA GLN A 86 -14.61 3.32 12.93
C GLN A 86 -13.38 2.50 12.52
N LEU A 87 -12.72 1.86 13.48
CA LEU A 87 -11.45 1.14 13.30
C LEU A 87 -11.60 -0.37 13.49
N GLY A 88 -12.77 -0.88 13.85
CA GLY A 88 -12.99 -2.32 14.11
C GLY A 88 -12.55 -3.19 12.94
N PHE A 89 -12.77 -2.76 11.70
CA PHE A 89 -12.32 -3.50 10.52
C PHE A 89 -10.79 -3.75 10.48
N LEU A 90 -9.98 -2.95 11.18
CA LEU A 90 -8.52 -3.12 11.25
C LEU A 90 -8.07 -4.10 12.34
N TYR A 91 -8.81 -4.27 13.44
CA TYR A 91 -8.27 -5.02 14.58
C TYR A 91 -9.25 -6.04 15.18
N GLU A 92 -10.53 -5.99 14.83
CA GLU A 92 -11.58 -6.83 15.43
C GLU A 92 -11.38 -8.32 15.15
N ALA A 93 -10.69 -8.67 14.06
CA ALA A 93 -10.31 -10.03 13.74
C ALA A 93 -9.15 -10.57 14.62
N TYR A 94 -8.47 -9.71 15.38
CA TYR A 94 -7.28 -10.05 16.17
C TYR A 94 -7.46 -9.77 17.66
N THR A 95 -6.61 -10.40 18.48
CA THR A 95 -6.52 -10.09 19.91
C THR A 95 -5.99 -8.67 20.14
N ASN A 96 -6.49 -7.96 21.15
CA ASN A 96 -6.08 -6.57 21.46
C ASN A 96 -4.56 -6.38 21.66
N GLU A 97 -3.84 -7.41 22.08
CA GLU A 97 -2.37 -7.39 22.24
C GLU A 97 -1.64 -7.31 20.88
N MET A 98 -2.31 -7.73 19.79
CA MET A 98 -1.79 -7.81 18.42
C MET A 98 -2.37 -6.70 17.53
N TRP A 99 -2.62 -5.51 18.09
CA TRP A 99 -3.22 -4.36 17.39
C TRP A 99 -2.46 -3.91 16.12
N TYR A 100 -1.17 -4.23 15.99
CA TYR A 100 -0.34 -3.87 14.84
C TYR A 100 -0.39 -4.90 13.70
N PHE A 101 -0.94 -6.10 13.96
CA PHE A 101 -0.83 -7.24 13.05
C PHE A 101 -1.50 -7.00 11.70
N GLU A 102 -2.61 -6.27 11.68
CA GLU A 102 -3.27 -5.92 10.41
C GLU A 102 -2.39 -5.06 9.51
N VAL A 103 -1.60 -4.13 10.07
CA VAL A 103 -0.65 -3.34 9.26
C VAL A 103 0.42 -4.26 8.67
N VAL A 104 0.90 -5.23 9.44
CA VAL A 104 1.89 -6.22 8.95
C VAL A 104 1.27 -7.09 7.84
N ASP A 105 0.04 -7.53 8.01
CA ASP A 105 -0.68 -8.31 7.00
C ASP A 105 -0.94 -7.49 5.72
N MET A 106 -1.30 -6.22 5.84
CA MET A 106 -1.41 -5.28 4.71
C MET A 106 -0.09 -5.17 3.94
N MET A 107 1.03 -4.98 4.64
CA MET A 107 2.35 -4.91 4.02
C MET A 107 2.72 -6.24 3.33
N ASN A 108 2.42 -7.38 3.95
CA ASN A 108 2.66 -8.70 3.37
C ASN A 108 1.82 -8.92 2.10
N LYS A 109 0.52 -8.60 2.14
CA LYS A 109 -0.36 -8.64 0.97
C LYS A 109 0.19 -7.78 -0.17
N LEU A 110 0.66 -6.57 0.15
CA LEU A 110 1.24 -5.67 -0.84
C LEU A 110 2.45 -6.30 -1.52
N VAL A 111 3.40 -6.84 -0.74
CA VAL A 111 4.61 -7.50 -1.27
C VAL A 111 4.22 -8.68 -2.17
N LEU A 112 3.22 -9.47 -1.78
CA LEU A 112 2.76 -10.61 -2.58
C LEU A 112 2.05 -10.20 -3.89
N THR A 113 1.41 -9.03 -3.93
CA THR A 113 0.70 -8.55 -5.13
C THR A 113 1.57 -7.74 -6.09
N SER A 114 2.69 -7.19 -5.62
CA SER A 114 3.54 -6.25 -6.39
C SER A 114 4.84 -6.87 -6.94
N LEU A 115 5.02 -8.18 -6.77
CA LEU A 115 6.17 -8.98 -7.25
C LEU A 115 5.75 -9.99 -8.32
#